data_AF-A0A3E2TJ30-F1
#
_entry.id   AF-A0A3E2TJ30-F1
#
_cell.length_a   1.000
_cell.length_b   1.000
_cell.length_c   1.000
_cell.angle_alpha   90.00
_cell.angle_beta   90.00
_cell.angle_gamma   90.00
#
_symmetry.space_group_name_H-M   'P 1'
#
loop_
_entity.id
_entity.type
_entity.pdbx_description
1 polymer ?
#
loop_
_entity_poly.entity_id
_entity_poly.type
_entity_poly.pdbx_seq_one_letter_code
_entity_poly.pdbx_strand_id
1 'polypeptide(L)'
;MPNLEQIKRELKKYNFAYEENVLPVHTNGHYFLYGFYEKGIAIFALRPDWTIEEGALLPWGDVLSLKVKKSLLFENRMDILTPKMNISMKIMKSTGGCSWIKENLKKLENLNYYQNLSFAFGGAKKADDNCAASRAGQKKAQERENTTEIVEKIYRKMTEYTAAPMVSFELEEGNAGLFDCKIGGAYYVPEGEHRLENSRTGEELYLLAQVNFAQIPHLPDYPEQGVMQILISSEDMYGCNFDDGYDQTGWCIRYYETLPERAEKACIHEPDWHEDTALPMERAVTYRLKPTKIVQTMPFDDVNFWPAADTCLDSELRGYLENDDVMDGLCDMYEEYMCQVGGYPFFTQSDPRSADDGEILLFQLNSVKDIMWGDAGVANFFIDREALKNRDFSHVMYNWDCY
;
A
#
# COMPACT_ATOMS: atom_id res chain seq x y z
N MET A 1 4.33 17.89 -14.63
CA MET A 1 5.15 16.67 -14.84
C MET A 1 4.80 16.07 -16.20
N PRO A 2 5.68 15.31 -16.86
CA PRO A 2 5.29 14.55 -18.05
C PRO A 2 4.14 13.60 -17.73
N ASN A 3 3.22 13.40 -18.70
CA ASN A 3 2.10 12.47 -18.56
C ASN A 3 2.63 11.03 -18.42
N LEU A 4 2.10 10.26 -17.47
CA LEU A 4 2.40 8.86 -17.25
C LEU A 4 2.40 8.01 -18.54
N GLU A 5 1.45 8.25 -19.45
CA GLU A 5 1.35 7.54 -20.73
C GLU A 5 2.47 7.93 -21.71
N GLN A 6 3.00 9.15 -21.62
CA GLN A 6 4.19 9.55 -22.37
C GLN A 6 5.43 8.80 -21.83
N ILE A 7 5.55 8.68 -20.50
CA ILE A 7 6.65 7.95 -19.86
C ILE A 7 6.62 6.47 -20.26
N LYS A 8 5.47 5.80 -20.09
CA LYS A 8 5.26 4.39 -20.48
C LYS A 8 5.59 4.16 -21.95
N ARG A 9 5.12 5.05 -22.85
CA ARG A 9 5.33 4.94 -24.29
C ARG A 9 6.79 5.09 -24.69
N GLU A 10 7.50 6.05 -24.11
CA GLU A 10 8.93 6.24 -24.40
C GLU A 10 9.79 5.10 -23.85
N LEU A 11 9.56 4.65 -22.61
CA LEU A 11 10.28 3.51 -22.04
C LEU A 11 10.10 2.24 -22.90
N LYS A 12 8.86 1.99 -23.36
CA LYS A 12 8.54 0.84 -24.22
C LYS A 12 9.29 0.84 -25.55
N LYS A 13 9.57 2.01 -26.15
CA LYS A 13 10.35 2.10 -27.42
C LYS A 13 11.77 1.53 -27.27
N TYR A 14 12.31 1.55 -26.05
CA TYR A 14 13.67 1.13 -25.75
C TYR A 14 13.71 -0.14 -24.89
N ASN A 15 12.59 -0.87 -24.85
CA ASN A 15 12.43 -2.12 -24.10
C ASN A 15 12.64 -1.96 -22.58
N PHE A 16 12.36 -0.77 -22.04
CA PHE A 16 12.20 -0.54 -20.61
C PHE A 16 10.71 -0.70 -20.26
N ALA A 17 10.37 -1.70 -19.44
CA ALA A 17 9.00 -1.85 -18.94
C ALA A 17 8.76 -0.89 -17.76
N TYR A 18 7.74 -0.04 -17.84
CA TYR A 18 7.41 0.96 -16.81
C TYR A 18 7.05 0.31 -15.46
N GLU A 19 6.32 -0.80 -15.50
CA GLU A 19 5.90 -1.60 -14.34
C GLU A 19 7.09 -2.28 -13.61
N GLU A 20 8.28 -2.28 -14.22
CA GLU A 20 9.44 -3.04 -13.74
C GLU A 20 10.69 -2.18 -13.47
N ASN A 21 10.73 -0.87 -13.80
CA ASN A 21 12.02 -0.16 -13.95
C ASN A 21 12.08 1.29 -13.43
N VAL A 22 11.19 1.75 -12.56
CA VAL A 22 11.10 3.19 -12.32
C VAL A 22 10.86 3.57 -10.85
N LEU A 23 11.90 4.14 -10.22
CA LEU A 23 11.82 4.93 -8.99
C LEU A 23 11.64 6.42 -9.33
N PRO A 24 10.49 7.06 -9.11
CA PRO A 24 10.44 8.52 -9.08
C PRO A 24 11.16 8.99 -7.81
N VAL A 25 12.24 9.76 -7.97
CA VAL A 25 12.95 10.34 -6.82
C VAL A 25 12.96 11.86 -6.95
N HIS A 26 12.54 12.52 -5.88
CA HIS A 26 12.64 13.96 -5.74
C HIS A 26 13.95 14.36 -5.06
N THR A 27 14.71 15.27 -5.65
CA THR A 27 15.84 15.92 -4.97
C THR A 27 15.94 17.37 -5.44
N ASN A 28 15.83 18.33 -4.50
CA ASN A 28 15.96 19.77 -4.75
C ASN A 28 15.06 20.32 -5.88
N GLY A 29 13.81 19.88 -6.00
CA GLY A 29 12.87 20.37 -7.03
C GLY A 29 12.98 19.68 -8.40
N HIS A 30 13.82 18.65 -8.52
CA HIS A 30 13.99 17.85 -9.72
C HIS A 30 13.52 16.42 -9.50
N TYR A 31 12.87 15.87 -10.52
CA TYR A 31 12.36 14.51 -10.54
C TYR A 31 13.28 13.65 -11.40
N PHE A 32 13.57 12.43 -10.95
CA PHE A 32 14.38 11.47 -11.71
C PHE A 32 13.69 10.10 -11.73
N LEU A 33 13.95 9.32 -12.77
CA LEU A 33 13.62 7.90 -12.85
C LEU A 33 14.88 7.06 -12.78
N TYR A 34 14.89 6.04 -11.93
CA TYR A 34 15.99 5.06 -11.83
C TYR A 34 15.52 3.67 -12.21
N GLY A 35 16.29 2.99 -13.08
CA GLY A 35 16.06 1.61 -13.48
C GLY A 35 17.33 0.77 -13.38
N PHE A 36 17.21 -0.45 -12.88
CA PHE A 36 18.28 -1.44 -12.89
C PHE A 36 18.20 -2.29 -14.16
N TYR A 37 19.33 -2.46 -14.86
CA TYR A 37 19.37 -3.18 -16.13
C TYR A 37 20.57 -4.13 -16.19
N GLU A 38 20.59 -5.03 -17.20
CA GLU A 38 21.66 -6.04 -17.36
C GLU A 38 23.06 -5.40 -17.44
N LYS A 39 23.16 -4.18 -17.99
CA LYS A 39 24.43 -3.47 -18.23
C LYS A 39 24.82 -2.49 -17.13
N GLY A 40 23.89 -2.08 -16.27
CA GLY A 40 24.13 -1.03 -15.28
C GLY A 40 22.86 -0.41 -14.70
N ILE A 41 23.02 0.75 -14.06
CA ILE A 41 21.94 1.56 -13.49
C ILE A 41 21.63 2.70 -14.47
N ALA A 42 20.41 2.77 -14.97
CA ALA A 42 19.92 3.85 -15.81
C ALA A 42 19.27 4.95 -14.96
N ILE A 43 19.57 6.21 -15.27
CA ILE A 43 19.07 7.39 -14.57
C ILE A 43 18.51 8.36 -15.61
N PHE A 44 17.27 8.78 -15.45
CA PHE A 44 16.60 9.72 -16.36
C PHE A 44 16.13 10.95 -15.59
N ALA A 45 16.53 12.14 -15.99
CA ALA A 45 16.00 13.38 -15.41
C ALA A 45 14.63 13.70 -16.02
N LEU A 46 13.58 13.85 -15.21
CA LEU A 46 12.25 14.18 -15.69
C LEU A 46 12.08 15.69 -15.89
N ARG A 47 11.66 16.06 -17.11
CA ARG A 47 11.33 17.43 -17.54
C ARG A 47 10.08 17.42 -18.42
N PRO A 48 9.40 18.57 -18.63
CA PRO A 48 8.20 18.62 -19.47
C PRO A 48 8.38 18.12 -20.91
N ASP A 49 9.59 18.22 -21.45
CA ASP A 49 10.01 17.82 -22.80
C ASP A 49 10.81 16.50 -22.83
N TRP A 50 10.71 15.70 -21.77
CA TRP A 50 11.53 14.52 -21.56
C TRP A 50 11.51 13.50 -22.71
N THR A 51 12.70 12.99 -23.03
CA THR A 51 12.95 11.80 -23.85
C THR A 51 14.00 10.90 -23.18
N ILE A 52 14.02 9.61 -23.51
CA ILE A 52 14.98 8.67 -22.90
C ILE A 52 16.44 8.92 -23.32
N GLU A 53 16.67 9.67 -24.41
CA GLU A 53 18.01 9.94 -24.95
C GLU A 53 18.87 10.77 -23.99
N GLU A 54 18.23 11.46 -23.04
CA GLU A 54 18.90 12.24 -21.99
C GLU A 54 19.26 11.41 -20.75
N GLY A 55 19.10 10.07 -20.82
CA GLY A 55 19.46 9.15 -19.76
C GLY A 55 20.96 8.96 -19.57
N ALA A 56 21.39 8.84 -18.32
CA ALA A 56 22.73 8.38 -17.97
C ALA A 56 22.69 6.89 -17.65
N LEU A 57 23.59 6.10 -18.26
CA LEU A 57 23.85 4.72 -17.84
C LEU A 57 25.13 4.69 -17.01
N LEU A 58 25.03 4.14 -15.80
CA LEU A 58 26.16 3.81 -14.95
C LEU A 58 26.46 2.31 -15.11
N PRO A 59 27.49 1.92 -15.87
CA PRO A 59 27.79 0.51 -16.09
C PRO A 59 28.12 -0.19 -14.77
N TRP A 60 27.76 -1.46 -14.63
CA TRP A 60 28.09 -2.23 -13.42
C TRP A 60 29.59 -2.24 -13.11
N GLY A 61 30.43 -2.31 -14.15
CA GLY A 61 31.89 -2.28 -14.00
C GLY A 61 32.44 -0.96 -13.44
N ASP A 62 31.68 0.13 -13.52
CA ASP A 62 32.05 1.44 -12.99
C ASP A 62 31.47 1.71 -11.58
N VAL A 63 30.62 0.83 -11.05
CA VAL A 63 30.10 0.97 -9.68
C VAL A 63 31.16 0.48 -8.70
N LEU A 64 31.75 1.36 -7.91
CA LEU A 64 32.74 1.00 -6.88
C LEU A 64 32.08 0.61 -5.55
N SER A 65 30.95 1.23 -5.23
CA SER A 65 30.12 0.82 -4.09
C SER A 65 28.70 1.34 -4.26
N LEU A 66 27.72 0.53 -3.88
CA LEU A 66 26.32 0.89 -3.73
C LEU A 66 25.90 0.65 -2.28
N LYS A 67 25.45 1.68 -1.60
CA LYS A 67 25.10 1.66 -0.18
C LYS A 67 23.67 2.08 0.00
N VAL A 68 22.84 1.23 0.60
CA VAL A 68 21.48 1.63 0.98
C VAL A 68 21.42 1.79 2.49
N LYS A 69 21.03 2.98 2.93
CA LYS A 69 20.74 3.28 4.32
C LYS A 69 19.22 3.26 4.50
N LYS A 70 18.72 2.27 5.23
CA LYS A 70 17.32 2.27 5.68
C LYS A 70 17.12 3.37 6.72
N SER A 71 15.99 4.07 6.65
CA SER A 71 15.59 5.10 7.61
C SER A 71 14.36 4.62 8.37
N LEU A 72 14.22 5.06 9.63
CA LEU A 72 12.99 4.88 10.40
C LEU A 72 11.81 5.66 9.77
N LEU A 73 12.08 6.81 9.16
CA LEU A 73 11.11 7.64 8.42
C LEU A 73 10.91 7.16 6.96
N PHE A 74 9.90 7.71 6.26
CA PHE A 74 9.33 7.28 4.97
C PHE A 74 10.31 7.03 3.78
N GLU A 75 11.55 7.50 3.86
CA GLU A 75 12.52 7.45 2.76
C GLU A 75 13.83 6.74 3.16
N ASN A 76 14.16 5.66 2.45
CA ASN A 76 15.50 5.08 2.40
C ASN A 76 16.45 5.99 1.60
N ARG A 77 17.77 5.83 1.78
CA ARG A 77 18.78 6.53 0.96
C ARG A 77 19.68 5.54 0.25
N MET A 78 19.91 5.73 -1.03
CA MET A 78 20.86 4.96 -1.84
C MET A 78 22.02 5.86 -2.27
N ASP A 79 23.24 5.47 -1.89
CA ASP A 79 24.49 6.14 -2.23
C ASP A 79 25.28 5.27 -3.21
N ILE A 80 25.57 5.77 -4.41
CA ILE A 80 26.31 5.08 -5.47
C ILE A 80 27.63 5.82 -5.70
N LEU A 81 28.75 5.11 -5.49
CA LEU A 81 30.09 5.60 -5.79
C LEU A 81 30.58 4.97 -7.09
N THR A 82 31.14 5.80 -7.96
CA THR A 82 31.84 5.42 -9.19
C THR A 82 33.19 6.13 -9.23
N PRO A 83 34.12 5.82 -10.17
CA PRO A 83 35.37 6.57 -10.31
C PRO A 83 35.17 8.06 -10.63
N LYS A 84 34.02 8.42 -11.23
CA LYS A 84 33.75 9.77 -11.75
C LYS A 84 32.82 10.60 -10.87
N MET A 85 31.96 9.96 -10.08
CA MET A 85 30.91 10.64 -9.32
C MET A 85 30.45 9.85 -8.09
N ASN A 86 29.91 10.59 -7.12
CA ASN A 86 29.17 10.06 -5.99
C ASN A 86 27.73 10.57 -6.08
N ILE A 87 26.77 9.65 -6.19
CA ILE A 87 25.36 9.93 -6.34
C ILE A 87 24.67 9.52 -5.04
N SER A 88 23.85 10.41 -4.49
CA SER A 88 23.01 10.12 -3.33
C SER A 88 21.57 10.38 -3.71
N MET A 89 20.69 9.39 -3.55
CA MET A 89 19.28 9.46 -3.91
C MET A 89 18.41 8.94 -2.77
N LYS A 90 17.20 9.49 -2.65
CA LYS A 90 16.18 8.99 -1.72
C LYS A 90 15.30 7.96 -2.40
N ILE A 91 14.80 6.98 -1.66
CA ILE A 91 13.98 5.87 -2.16
C ILE A 91 12.82 5.68 -1.20
N MET A 92 11.59 5.76 -1.68
CA MET A 92 10.40 5.45 -0.86
C MET A 92 10.39 3.98 -0.42
N LYS A 93 9.92 3.72 0.81
CA LYS A 93 9.89 2.36 1.37
C LYS A 93 9.03 1.38 0.56
N SER A 94 7.86 1.81 0.07
CA SER A 94 6.97 1.02 -0.80
C SER A 94 7.70 0.49 -2.04
N THR A 95 8.57 1.30 -2.63
CA THR A 95 9.39 0.87 -3.77
C THR A 95 10.55 -0.04 -3.36
N GLY A 96 11.12 0.14 -2.15
CA GLY A 96 12.11 -0.79 -1.58
C GLY A 96 11.55 -2.20 -1.28
N GLY A 97 10.22 -2.32 -1.12
CA GLY A 97 9.48 -3.56 -0.91
C GLY A 97 9.31 -4.43 -2.17
N CYS A 98 9.43 -3.83 -3.36
CA CYS A 98 9.24 -4.50 -4.64
C CYS A 98 10.17 -5.73 -4.79
N SER A 99 9.59 -6.89 -5.09
CA SER A 99 10.29 -8.18 -5.21
C SER A 99 11.48 -8.11 -6.18
N TRP A 100 11.34 -7.38 -7.29
CA TRP A 100 12.41 -7.20 -8.28
C TRP A 100 13.55 -6.30 -7.78
N ILE A 101 13.27 -5.25 -6.99
CA ILE A 101 14.30 -4.43 -6.34
C ILE A 101 15.04 -5.29 -5.32
N LYS A 102 14.31 -6.07 -4.51
CA LYS A 102 14.91 -7.03 -3.57
C LYS A 102 15.82 -8.05 -4.30
N GLU A 103 15.39 -8.57 -5.45
CA GLU A 103 16.20 -9.50 -6.25
C GLU A 103 17.46 -8.87 -6.86
N ASN A 104 17.36 -7.65 -7.41
CA ASN A 104 18.53 -6.97 -7.97
C ASN A 104 19.49 -6.53 -6.87
N LEU A 105 19.00 -6.01 -5.75
CA LEU A 105 19.83 -5.72 -4.58
C LEU A 105 20.55 -6.98 -4.08
N LYS A 106 19.87 -8.14 -4.05
CA LYS A 106 20.47 -9.44 -3.71
C LYS A 106 21.51 -9.91 -4.74
N LYS A 107 21.26 -9.71 -6.04
CA LYS A 107 22.27 -9.98 -7.10
C LYS A 107 23.51 -9.10 -6.91
N LEU A 108 23.33 -7.82 -6.57
CA LEU A 108 24.43 -6.88 -6.32
C LEU A 108 25.17 -7.16 -5.01
N GLU A 109 24.48 -7.69 -4.00
CA GLU A 109 25.10 -8.22 -2.77
C GLU A 109 26.03 -9.38 -3.10
N ASN A 110 25.56 -10.35 -3.91
CA ASN A 110 26.36 -11.49 -4.33
C ASN A 110 27.59 -11.10 -5.17
N LEU A 111 27.52 -9.96 -5.87
CA LEU A 111 28.62 -9.42 -6.67
C LEU A 111 29.54 -8.46 -5.87
N ASN A 112 29.35 -8.32 -4.55
CA ASN A 112 30.08 -7.42 -3.64
C ASN A 112 29.99 -5.91 -3.99
N TYR A 113 29.02 -5.51 -4.82
CA TYR A 113 28.78 -4.09 -5.11
C TYR A 113 27.90 -3.43 -4.05
N TYR A 114 27.06 -4.21 -3.35
CA TYR A 114 26.06 -3.70 -2.41
C TYR A 114 26.48 -3.85 -0.93
N GLN A 115 26.27 -2.80 -0.14
CA GLN A 115 26.31 -2.84 1.33
C GLN A 115 25.04 -2.19 1.92
N ASN A 116 24.25 -2.98 2.65
CA ASN A 116 23.19 -2.44 3.49
C ASN A 116 23.80 -1.78 4.74
N LEU A 117 23.57 -0.48 4.89
CA LEU A 117 24.07 0.37 5.98
C LEU A 117 23.04 0.62 7.08
N SER A 118 22.05 -0.25 7.26
CA SER A 118 21.18 -0.25 8.45
C SER A 118 21.98 -0.21 9.77
N PHE A 119 23.27 -0.60 9.72
CA PHE A 119 24.20 -0.52 10.84
C PHE A 119 25.50 0.21 10.50
N ALA A 120 25.53 1.53 10.65
CA ALA A 120 26.80 2.27 10.64
C ALA A 120 26.75 3.57 11.45
N PHE A 121 26.61 3.46 12.77
CA PHE A 121 27.29 4.38 13.68
C PHE A 121 28.43 3.64 14.36
N GLY A 122 29.57 3.64 13.69
CA GLY A 122 30.85 3.16 14.20
C GLY A 122 31.94 3.74 13.30
N GLY A 123 32.67 4.71 13.83
CA GLY A 123 33.56 5.59 13.08
C GLY A 123 34.56 4.90 12.15
N ALA A 124 34.95 5.63 11.11
CA ALA A 124 35.96 5.25 10.15
C ALA A 124 37.21 4.68 10.84
N LYS A 125 37.55 3.42 10.53
CA LYS A 125 38.89 2.89 10.70
C LYS A 125 39.48 2.55 9.33
N LYS A 126 40.66 3.10 9.10
CA LYS A 126 41.51 2.85 7.93
C LYS A 126 41.82 1.36 7.81
N ALA A 127 41.98 0.95 6.56
CA ALA A 127 42.45 -0.36 6.15
C ALA A 127 43.79 -0.69 6.82
N ASP A 128 43.77 -1.73 7.65
CA ASP A 128 44.79 -2.77 7.82
C ASP A 128 44.26 -3.71 8.92
N ASP A 129 43.90 -4.95 8.56
CA ASP A 129 43.85 -6.17 9.41
C ASP A 129 42.82 -7.20 8.87
N ASN A 130 43.27 -8.02 7.91
CA ASN A 130 42.49 -9.11 7.29
C ASN A 130 42.11 -10.28 8.24
N CYS A 131 42.48 -10.22 9.53
CA CYS A 131 42.08 -11.24 10.51
C CYS A 131 40.88 -10.79 11.38
N ALA A 132 40.77 -9.50 11.71
CA ALA A 132 39.66 -8.94 12.49
C ALA A 132 38.36 -8.82 11.67
N ALA A 133 38.47 -8.57 10.36
CA ALA A 133 37.33 -8.51 9.44
C ALA A 133 36.58 -9.85 9.32
N SER A 134 37.28 -10.99 9.41
CA SER A 134 36.66 -12.33 9.35
C SER A 134 35.82 -12.64 10.60
N ARG A 135 36.32 -12.30 11.79
CA ARG A 135 35.60 -12.48 13.06
C ARG A 135 34.46 -11.49 13.23
N ALA A 136 34.63 -10.25 12.77
CA ALA A 136 33.56 -9.25 12.74
C ALA A 136 32.47 -9.63 11.73
N GLY A 137 32.82 -10.21 10.58
CA GLY A 137 31.88 -10.75 9.59
C GLY A 137 31.10 -11.95 10.13
N GLN A 138 31.77 -12.89 10.80
CA GLN A 138 31.12 -14.04 11.44
C GLN A 138 30.20 -13.61 12.59
N LYS A 139 30.64 -12.66 13.42
CA LYS A 139 29.81 -12.12 14.52
C LYS A 139 28.56 -11.41 13.98
N LYS A 140 28.69 -10.60 12.91
CA LYS A 140 27.56 -9.94 12.26
C LYS A 140 26.62 -10.92 11.55
N ALA A 141 27.14 -12.00 10.96
CA ALA A 141 26.32 -13.05 10.38
C ALA A 141 25.53 -13.81 11.45
N GLN A 142 26.17 -14.13 12.57
CA GLN A 142 25.51 -14.77 13.72
C GLN A 142 24.45 -13.85 14.36
N GLU A 143 24.73 -12.55 14.48
CA GLU A 143 23.77 -11.56 14.99
C GLU A 143 22.55 -11.46 14.07
N ARG A 144 22.75 -11.45 12.74
CA ARG A 144 21.65 -11.47 11.76
C ARG A 144 20.83 -12.75 11.82
N GLU A 145 21.49 -13.91 11.90
CA GLU A 145 20.81 -15.21 12.01
C GLU A 145 19.97 -15.29 13.29
N ASN A 146 20.51 -14.80 14.42
CA ASN A 146 19.76 -14.69 15.67
C ASN A 146 18.56 -13.73 15.55
N THR A 147 18.72 -12.57 14.90
CA THR A 147 17.60 -11.62 14.69
C THR A 147 16.50 -12.25 13.83
N THR A 148 16.84 -12.92 12.74
CA THR A 148 15.85 -13.62 11.89
C THR A 148 15.08 -14.67 12.67
N GLU A 149 15.77 -15.48 13.48
CA GLU A 149 15.10 -16.50 14.30
C GLU A 149 14.15 -15.88 15.35
N ILE A 150 14.52 -14.73 15.92
CA ILE A 150 13.67 -13.97 16.84
C ILE A 150 12.44 -13.43 16.12
N VAL A 151 12.61 -12.80 14.96
CA VAL A 151 11.52 -12.26 14.12
C VAL A 151 10.53 -13.36 13.76
N GLU A 152 11.00 -14.52 13.28
CA GLU A 152 10.14 -15.66 12.94
C GLU A 152 9.37 -16.20 14.15
N LYS A 153 10.00 -16.25 15.34
CA LYS A 153 9.34 -16.67 16.58
C LYS A 153 8.26 -15.69 17.01
N ILE A 154 8.54 -14.38 16.96
CA ILE A 154 7.56 -13.34 17.29
C ILE A 154 6.41 -13.39 16.30
N TYR A 155 6.70 -13.36 14.99
CA TYR A 155 5.68 -13.41 13.94
C TYR A 155 4.77 -14.62 14.14
N ARG A 156 5.33 -15.82 14.35
CA ARG A 156 4.54 -17.04 14.59
C ARG A 156 3.62 -16.90 15.81
N LYS A 157 4.12 -16.39 16.94
CA LYS A 157 3.31 -16.21 18.15
C LYS A 157 2.20 -15.16 17.95
N MET A 158 2.51 -14.08 17.23
CA MET A 158 1.51 -13.10 16.84
C MET A 158 0.45 -13.77 15.96
N THR A 159 0.84 -14.51 14.90
CA THR A 159 -0.10 -15.24 14.03
C THR A 159 -0.98 -16.21 14.82
N GLU A 160 -0.40 -17.01 15.72
CA GLU A 160 -1.16 -17.96 16.55
C GLU A 160 -2.25 -17.28 17.38
N TYR A 161 -2.01 -16.04 17.81
CA TYR A 161 -2.94 -15.27 18.65
C TYR A 161 -3.90 -14.37 17.85
N THR A 162 -3.45 -13.82 16.72
CA THR A 162 -4.16 -12.77 15.97
C THR A 162 -4.59 -13.18 14.57
N ALA A 163 -4.41 -14.43 14.15
CA ALA A 163 -4.83 -14.87 12.82
C ALA A 163 -6.29 -14.51 12.53
N ALA A 164 -6.51 -13.61 11.57
CA ALA A 164 -7.82 -13.14 11.16
C ALA A 164 -8.06 -13.46 9.68
N PRO A 165 -9.20 -14.07 9.31
CA PRO A 165 -9.54 -14.28 7.92
C PRO A 165 -9.93 -12.94 7.27
N MET A 166 -9.51 -12.75 6.02
CA MET A 166 -9.88 -11.61 5.20
C MET A 166 -10.06 -12.03 3.74
N VAL A 167 -10.63 -11.14 2.93
CA VAL A 167 -10.71 -11.30 1.49
C VAL A 167 -9.91 -10.19 0.84
N SER A 168 -8.85 -10.57 0.13
CA SER A 168 -8.10 -9.67 -0.75
C SER A 168 -8.68 -9.71 -2.15
N PHE A 169 -8.62 -8.59 -2.87
CA PHE A 169 -9.09 -8.49 -4.24
C PHE A 169 -7.98 -8.14 -5.22
N GLU A 170 -7.88 -8.95 -6.27
CA GLU A 170 -7.19 -8.56 -7.50
C GLU A 170 -8.11 -7.68 -8.35
N LEU A 171 -7.61 -6.56 -8.86
CA LEU A 171 -8.36 -5.64 -9.72
C LEU A 171 -8.16 -6.03 -11.19
N GLU A 172 -9.20 -6.54 -11.85
CA GLU A 172 -9.18 -6.88 -13.28
C GLU A 172 -9.88 -5.77 -14.10
N GLU A 173 -9.22 -5.28 -15.15
CA GLU A 173 -9.85 -4.33 -16.08
C GLU A 173 -10.93 -5.05 -16.89
N GLY A 174 -12.09 -4.41 -17.05
CA GLY A 174 -13.16 -4.91 -17.90
C GLY A 174 -14.55 -4.61 -17.35
N ASN A 175 -15.56 -5.17 -18.01
CA ASN A 175 -16.95 -4.96 -17.63
C ASN A 175 -17.28 -5.78 -16.37
N ALA A 176 -17.59 -5.08 -15.27
CA ALA A 176 -18.23 -5.67 -14.09
C ALA A 176 -19.75 -5.56 -14.22
N GLY A 177 -20.47 -6.61 -13.83
CA GLY A 177 -21.93 -6.57 -13.74
C GLY A 177 -22.44 -5.54 -12.73
N LEU A 178 -23.73 -5.22 -12.80
CA LEU A 178 -24.35 -4.25 -11.90
C LEU A 178 -24.16 -4.64 -10.41
N PHE A 179 -24.26 -5.93 -10.10
CA PHE A 179 -24.16 -6.49 -8.75
C PHE A 179 -22.83 -7.18 -8.47
N ASP A 180 -21.83 -7.07 -9.34
CA ASP A 180 -20.52 -7.69 -9.09
C ASP A 180 -19.72 -6.93 -8.03
N CYS A 181 -18.75 -7.59 -7.40
CA CYS A 181 -17.69 -6.90 -6.67
C CYS A 181 -16.88 -6.03 -7.66
N LYS A 182 -16.77 -4.73 -7.39
CA LYS A 182 -16.11 -3.78 -8.30
C LYS A 182 -15.64 -2.49 -7.64
N ILE A 183 -14.77 -1.76 -8.34
CA ILE A 183 -14.48 -0.34 -8.12
C ILE A 183 -15.17 0.47 -9.21
N GLY A 184 -15.82 1.58 -8.84
CA GLY A 184 -16.44 2.51 -9.79
C GLY A 184 -17.57 1.93 -10.64
N GLY A 185 -17.92 2.70 -11.68
CA GLY A 185 -18.95 2.36 -12.66
C GLY A 185 -20.40 2.51 -12.18
N ALA A 186 -21.33 2.05 -13.02
CA ALA A 186 -22.77 2.08 -12.75
C ALA A 186 -23.13 1.30 -11.48
N TYR A 187 -24.09 1.77 -10.69
CA TYR A 187 -24.53 1.08 -9.49
C TYR A 187 -26.05 0.99 -9.38
N TYR A 188 -26.51 0.04 -8.57
CA TYR A 188 -27.93 -0.20 -8.38
C TYR A 188 -28.53 0.80 -7.38
N VAL A 189 -29.64 1.42 -7.76
CA VAL A 189 -30.50 2.24 -6.91
C VAL A 189 -31.92 1.69 -7.00
N PRO A 190 -32.49 1.15 -5.89
CA PRO A 190 -33.83 0.58 -5.90
C PRO A 190 -34.92 1.55 -6.38
N GLU A 191 -36.02 0.99 -6.88
CA GLU A 191 -37.19 1.80 -7.23
C GLU A 191 -37.72 2.54 -6.00
N GLY A 192 -37.97 3.85 -6.16
CA GLY A 192 -38.41 4.72 -5.06
C GLY A 192 -37.26 5.31 -4.23
N GLU A 193 -36.02 4.85 -4.43
CA GLU A 193 -34.83 5.51 -3.91
C GLU A 193 -34.22 6.45 -4.95
N HIS A 194 -33.43 7.41 -4.47
CA HIS A 194 -32.68 8.34 -5.31
C HIS A 194 -31.18 8.05 -5.20
N ARG A 195 -30.38 8.57 -6.14
CA ARG A 195 -28.93 8.65 -5.97
C ARG A 195 -28.60 9.39 -4.67
N LEU A 196 -27.48 9.06 -4.04
CA LEU A 196 -27.05 9.81 -2.86
C LEU A 196 -26.42 11.12 -3.26
N GLU A 197 -26.60 12.09 -2.37
CA GLU A 197 -26.05 13.43 -2.49
C GLU A 197 -25.33 13.75 -1.18
N ASN A 198 -24.22 14.47 -1.29
CA ASN A 198 -23.59 15.12 -0.17
C ASN A 198 -24.61 16.05 0.49
N SER A 199 -24.89 15.83 1.77
CA SER A 199 -25.98 16.53 2.46
C SER A 199 -25.74 18.04 2.62
N ARG A 200 -24.47 18.48 2.49
CA ARG A 200 -24.07 19.88 2.62
C ARG A 200 -24.12 20.65 1.30
N THR A 201 -23.75 20.02 0.18
CA THR A 201 -23.66 20.71 -1.13
C THR A 201 -24.75 20.30 -2.11
N GLY A 202 -25.38 19.14 -1.91
CA GLY A 202 -26.34 18.56 -2.85
C GLY A 202 -25.69 17.93 -4.08
N GLU A 203 -24.35 17.89 -4.16
CA GLU A 203 -23.63 17.19 -5.22
C GLU A 203 -23.79 15.68 -5.06
N GLU A 204 -23.77 14.92 -6.16
CA GLU A 204 -23.91 13.47 -6.05
C GLU A 204 -22.71 12.80 -5.38
N LEU A 205 -22.95 11.67 -4.74
CA LEU A 205 -21.89 10.75 -4.33
C LEU A 205 -21.63 9.73 -5.45
N TYR A 206 -20.35 9.40 -5.63
CA TYR A 206 -19.86 8.51 -6.66
C TYR A 206 -19.50 7.16 -6.05
N LEU A 207 -19.77 6.07 -6.75
CA LEU A 207 -19.40 4.73 -6.29
C LEU A 207 -17.88 4.62 -6.24
N LEU A 208 -17.32 4.49 -5.03
CA LEU A 208 -15.93 4.10 -4.84
C LEU A 208 -15.78 2.60 -5.08
N ALA A 209 -16.53 1.80 -4.31
CA ALA A 209 -16.42 0.34 -4.33
C ALA A 209 -17.77 -0.31 -4.05
N GLN A 210 -17.93 -1.53 -4.56
CA GLN A 210 -19.06 -2.39 -4.32
C GLN A 210 -18.57 -3.79 -3.97
N VAL A 211 -19.13 -4.37 -2.90
CA VAL A 211 -18.83 -5.74 -2.46
C VAL A 211 -20.14 -6.54 -2.45
N ASN A 212 -20.20 -7.58 -3.26
CA ASN A 212 -21.26 -8.57 -3.21
C ASN A 212 -20.84 -9.72 -2.31
N PHE A 213 -21.45 -9.84 -1.13
CA PHE A 213 -21.08 -10.84 -0.15
C PHE A 213 -21.35 -12.28 -0.62
N ALA A 214 -22.28 -12.47 -1.57
CA ALA A 214 -22.50 -13.78 -2.18
C ALA A 214 -21.39 -14.20 -3.16
N GLN A 215 -20.51 -13.27 -3.57
CA GLN A 215 -19.40 -13.51 -4.49
C GLN A 215 -18.05 -13.69 -3.78
N ILE A 216 -17.97 -13.45 -2.47
CA ILE A 216 -16.73 -13.59 -1.71
C ILE A 216 -16.79 -14.80 -0.77
N PRO A 217 -15.64 -15.37 -0.38
CA PRO A 217 -15.58 -16.38 0.66
C PRO A 217 -16.16 -15.86 1.99
N HIS A 218 -16.91 -16.70 2.70
CA HIS A 218 -17.47 -16.35 4.00
C HIS A 218 -16.38 -15.88 4.99
N LEU A 219 -16.66 -14.75 5.63
CA LEU A 219 -15.90 -14.18 6.73
C LEU A 219 -16.79 -14.13 7.99
N PRO A 220 -16.25 -14.43 9.19
CA PRO A 220 -17.02 -14.30 10.44
C PRO A 220 -17.57 -12.89 10.60
N ASP A 221 -18.80 -12.78 11.10
CA ASP A 221 -19.53 -11.52 11.38
C ASP A 221 -19.95 -10.71 10.15
N TYR A 222 -19.39 -10.97 8.97
CA TYR A 222 -19.81 -10.33 7.72
C TYR A 222 -21.11 -10.94 7.17
N PRO A 223 -21.89 -10.16 6.39
CA PRO A 223 -23.03 -10.73 5.67
C PRO A 223 -22.61 -11.86 4.72
N GLU A 224 -23.52 -12.82 4.50
CA GLU A 224 -23.30 -13.93 3.55
C GLU A 224 -23.89 -13.64 2.15
N GLN A 225 -24.71 -12.60 2.04
CA GLN A 225 -25.39 -12.22 0.81
C GLN A 225 -25.59 -10.70 0.79
N GLY A 226 -26.15 -10.21 -0.31
CA GLY A 226 -26.41 -8.78 -0.50
C GLY A 226 -25.20 -8.02 -1.01
N VAL A 227 -25.45 -6.78 -1.39
CA VAL A 227 -24.46 -5.87 -1.96
C VAL A 227 -24.28 -4.67 -1.04
N MET A 228 -23.04 -4.44 -0.62
CA MET A 228 -22.59 -3.21 0.00
C MET A 228 -22.03 -2.28 -1.07
N GLN A 229 -22.45 -1.03 -1.07
CA GLN A 229 -21.93 0.06 -1.91
C GLN A 229 -21.30 1.10 -0.99
N ILE A 230 -20.08 1.52 -1.32
CA ILE A 230 -19.36 2.61 -0.67
C ILE A 230 -19.33 3.77 -1.66
N LEU A 231 -19.95 4.88 -1.30
CA LEU A 231 -20.04 6.07 -2.14
C LEU A 231 -19.32 7.24 -1.46
N ILE A 232 -18.59 8.04 -2.23
CA ILE A 232 -17.81 9.18 -1.74
C ILE A 232 -18.09 10.44 -2.57
N SER A 233 -17.89 11.59 -1.97
CA SER A 233 -18.01 12.90 -2.61
C SER A 233 -16.76 13.20 -3.44
N SER A 234 -16.94 13.96 -4.52
CA SER A 234 -15.83 14.54 -5.29
C SER A 234 -15.33 15.89 -4.74
N GLU A 235 -15.81 16.29 -3.55
CA GLU A 235 -15.31 17.45 -2.82
C GLU A 235 -13.88 17.25 -2.32
N ASP A 236 -13.32 18.33 -1.73
CA ASP A 236 -12.04 18.31 -1.04
C ASP A 236 -11.86 17.06 -0.17
N MET A 237 -10.66 16.50 -0.21
CA MET A 237 -10.28 15.29 0.53
C MET A 237 -11.14 14.06 0.22
N TYR A 238 -11.76 13.99 -0.96
CA TYR A 238 -12.56 12.85 -1.41
C TYR A 238 -13.72 12.53 -0.44
N GLY A 239 -14.32 13.60 0.12
CA GLY A 239 -15.43 13.50 1.08
C GLY A 239 -15.04 13.09 2.50
N CYS A 240 -13.74 12.92 2.80
CA CYS A 240 -13.27 12.56 4.12
C CYS A 240 -13.30 13.77 5.06
N ASN A 241 -13.84 13.59 6.27
CA ASN A 241 -13.79 14.58 7.34
C ASN A 241 -12.73 14.15 8.37
N PHE A 242 -11.56 14.79 8.35
CA PHE A 242 -10.46 14.46 9.27
C PHE A 242 -10.66 14.97 10.69
N ASP A 243 -11.57 15.93 10.91
CA ASP A 243 -11.92 16.39 12.26
C ASP A 243 -12.88 15.42 12.96
N ASP A 244 -13.76 14.78 12.19
CA ASP A 244 -14.70 13.75 12.66
C ASP A 244 -14.93 12.70 11.57
N GLY A 245 -14.19 11.59 11.64
CA GLY A 245 -14.25 10.50 10.66
C GLY A 245 -15.60 9.78 10.59
N TYR A 246 -16.50 10.02 11.54
CA TYR A 246 -17.85 9.45 11.59
C TYR A 246 -18.91 10.35 10.92
N ASP A 247 -18.54 11.56 10.51
CA ASP A 247 -19.43 12.47 9.79
C ASP A 247 -19.64 12.00 8.34
N GLN A 248 -20.74 11.26 8.13
CA GLN A 248 -21.15 10.71 6.83
C GLN A 248 -21.76 11.77 5.88
N THR A 249 -21.33 13.02 5.96
CA THR A 249 -21.79 14.08 5.04
C THR A 249 -21.20 13.92 3.64
N GLY A 250 -19.90 13.57 3.56
CA GLY A 250 -19.14 13.47 2.31
C GLY A 250 -19.05 12.05 1.74
N TRP A 251 -19.67 11.06 2.38
CA TRP A 251 -19.66 9.66 1.94
C TRP A 251 -20.84 8.92 2.54
N CYS A 252 -21.16 7.74 2.01
CA CYS A 252 -22.21 6.90 2.57
C CYS A 252 -22.01 5.43 2.19
N ILE A 253 -22.44 4.53 3.08
CA ILE A 253 -22.54 3.11 2.78
C ILE A 253 -24.01 2.71 2.66
N ARG A 254 -24.35 2.07 1.54
CA ARG A 254 -25.64 1.39 1.37
C ARG A 254 -25.45 -0.11 1.38
N TYR A 255 -26.37 -0.82 2.01
CA TYR A 255 -26.40 -2.28 1.97
C TYR A 255 -27.79 -2.76 1.58
N TYR A 256 -27.85 -3.52 0.48
CA TYR A 256 -29.08 -4.15 0.02
C TYR A 256 -28.95 -5.66 0.17
N GLU A 257 -29.65 -6.21 1.15
CA GLU A 257 -29.60 -7.64 1.45
C GLU A 257 -30.19 -8.50 0.33
N THR A 258 -31.31 -8.07 -0.24
CA THR A 258 -32.02 -8.78 -1.30
C THR A 258 -31.93 -7.98 -2.59
N LEU A 259 -31.49 -8.64 -3.67
CA LEU A 259 -31.32 -8.03 -4.98
C LEU A 259 -32.36 -8.61 -5.95
N PRO A 260 -32.86 -7.81 -6.90
CA PRO A 260 -33.69 -8.34 -7.96
C PRO A 260 -32.86 -9.23 -8.90
N GLU A 261 -33.48 -10.27 -9.46
CA GLU A 261 -32.84 -11.14 -10.46
C GLU A 261 -32.38 -10.32 -11.70
N ARG A 262 -33.13 -9.27 -12.03
CA ARG A 262 -32.80 -8.30 -13.06
C ARG A 262 -33.21 -6.90 -12.64
N ALA A 263 -32.28 -5.95 -12.68
CA ALA A 263 -32.60 -4.54 -12.47
C ALA A 263 -33.30 -3.94 -13.70
N GLU A 264 -34.31 -3.11 -13.45
CA GLU A 264 -34.86 -2.22 -14.47
C GLU A 264 -33.85 -1.14 -14.82
N LYS A 265 -33.92 -0.61 -16.05
CA LYS A 265 -32.99 0.44 -16.51
C LYS A 265 -33.02 1.69 -15.61
N ALA A 266 -34.19 2.02 -15.06
CA ALA A 266 -34.36 3.16 -14.15
C ALA A 266 -33.66 2.98 -12.79
N CYS A 267 -33.34 1.73 -12.41
CA CYS A 267 -32.62 1.40 -11.19
C CYS A 267 -31.11 1.30 -11.38
N ILE A 268 -30.60 1.68 -12.56
CA ILE A 268 -29.17 1.70 -12.87
C ILE A 268 -28.75 3.16 -12.89
N HIS A 269 -28.00 3.59 -11.89
CA HIS A 269 -27.42 4.93 -11.84
C HIS A 269 -26.02 4.88 -12.44
N GLU A 270 -25.80 5.67 -13.47
CA GLU A 270 -24.47 5.97 -14.02
C GLU A 270 -24.03 7.30 -13.41
N PRO A 271 -22.91 7.35 -12.66
CA PRO A 271 -22.42 8.60 -12.10
C PRO A 271 -22.13 9.62 -13.21
N ASP A 272 -22.42 10.88 -12.96
CA ASP A 272 -22.22 11.99 -13.90
C ASP A 272 -20.83 12.60 -13.69
N TRP A 273 -19.86 12.13 -14.47
CA TRP A 273 -18.49 12.62 -14.39
C TRP A 273 -18.34 13.96 -15.11
N HIS A 274 -17.79 14.94 -14.42
CA HIS A 274 -17.49 16.27 -14.93
C HIS A 274 -15.98 16.52 -14.95
N GLU A 275 -15.53 17.55 -15.67
CA GLU A 275 -14.10 17.90 -15.73
C GLU A 275 -13.52 18.25 -14.35
N ASP A 276 -14.36 18.76 -13.44
CA ASP A 276 -13.99 19.14 -12.08
C ASP A 276 -14.21 18.02 -11.05
N THR A 277 -14.66 16.83 -11.45
CA THR A 277 -14.87 15.70 -10.54
C THR A 277 -13.52 15.20 -9.99
N ALA A 278 -13.21 15.57 -8.74
CA ALA A 278 -11.99 15.18 -8.05
C ALA A 278 -12.22 13.95 -7.18
N LEU A 279 -11.96 12.76 -7.74
CA LEU A 279 -11.99 11.48 -7.02
C LEU A 279 -10.57 10.90 -6.93
N PRO A 280 -10.34 9.88 -6.09
CA PRO A 280 -9.08 9.14 -6.11
C PRO A 280 -8.86 8.36 -7.41
N MET A 281 -9.71 8.52 -8.44
CA MET A 281 -9.55 7.91 -9.75
C MET A 281 -9.76 8.96 -10.84
N GLU A 282 -8.84 9.02 -11.82
CA GLU A 282 -8.74 10.14 -12.78
C GLU A 282 -9.79 10.12 -13.90
N ARG A 283 -10.60 9.06 -14.00
CA ARG A 283 -11.66 8.91 -15.01
C ARG A 283 -12.70 7.91 -14.52
N ALA A 284 -13.80 7.79 -15.24
CA ALA A 284 -14.77 6.70 -15.08
C ALA A 284 -14.11 5.35 -15.36
N VAL A 285 -13.44 4.79 -14.34
CA VAL A 285 -12.86 3.46 -14.35
C VAL A 285 -13.87 2.45 -13.81
N THR A 286 -13.74 1.22 -14.27
CA THR A 286 -14.44 0.09 -13.67
C THR A 286 -13.46 -1.06 -13.57
N TYR A 287 -13.21 -1.50 -12.35
CA TYR A 287 -12.41 -2.68 -12.07
C TYR A 287 -13.31 -3.75 -11.48
N ARG A 288 -13.29 -4.95 -12.04
CA ARG A 288 -13.89 -6.11 -11.39
C ARG A 288 -12.95 -6.57 -10.28
N LEU A 289 -13.52 -6.87 -9.11
CA LEU A 289 -12.77 -7.36 -7.96
C LEU A 289 -12.86 -8.87 -7.87
N LYS A 290 -11.70 -9.54 -7.94
CA LYS A 290 -11.61 -11.00 -7.87
C LYS A 290 -11.11 -11.43 -6.50
N PRO A 291 -11.96 -12.11 -5.69
CA PRO A 291 -11.67 -12.37 -4.29
C PRO A 291 -10.74 -13.56 -4.10
N THR A 292 -9.83 -13.44 -3.14
CA THR A 292 -9.03 -14.54 -2.58
C THR A 292 -9.11 -14.49 -1.06
N LYS A 293 -9.46 -15.61 -0.42
CA LYS A 293 -9.44 -15.71 1.04
C LYS A 293 -8.00 -15.85 1.54
N ILE A 294 -7.63 -15.01 2.48
CA ILE A 294 -6.32 -15.00 3.12
C ILE A 294 -6.52 -15.07 4.64
N VAL A 295 -5.52 -15.54 5.37
CA VAL A 295 -5.44 -15.41 6.82
C VAL A 295 -4.26 -14.49 7.12
N GLN A 296 -4.55 -13.35 7.72
CA GLN A 296 -3.57 -12.30 7.98
C GLN A 296 -3.10 -12.35 9.44
N THR A 297 -1.84 -12.01 9.66
CA THR A 297 -1.28 -11.71 10.99
C THR A 297 -1.42 -10.22 11.25
N MET A 298 -1.79 -9.83 12.47
CA MET A 298 -1.90 -8.42 12.87
C MET A 298 -0.58 -7.66 12.60
N PRO A 299 -0.60 -6.61 11.74
CA PRO A 299 0.56 -5.76 11.50
C PRO A 299 0.85 -4.89 12.72
N PHE A 300 2.07 -4.36 12.81
CA PHE A 300 2.47 -3.52 13.95
C PHE A 300 1.82 -2.12 13.94
N ASP A 301 1.29 -1.70 12.79
CA ASP A 301 0.58 -0.43 12.63
C ASP A 301 -0.86 -0.48 13.15
N ASP A 302 -1.42 -1.66 13.44
CA ASP A 302 -2.75 -1.77 14.07
C ASP A 302 -2.67 -1.34 15.54
N VAL A 303 -3.63 -0.50 15.96
CA VAL A 303 -3.71 0.00 17.34
C VAL A 303 -3.73 -1.13 18.41
N ASN A 304 -4.17 -2.33 18.05
CA ASN A 304 -4.24 -3.50 18.93
C ASN A 304 -2.95 -4.34 18.97
N PHE A 305 -1.92 -3.98 18.20
CA PHE A 305 -0.67 -4.74 18.14
C PHE A 305 0.02 -4.86 19.50
N TRP A 306 0.20 -3.74 20.21
CA TRP A 306 0.89 -3.75 21.51
C TRP A 306 0.11 -4.52 22.58
N PRO A 307 -1.21 -4.33 22.76
CA PRO A 307 -2.02 -5.19 23.63
C PRO A 307 -1.92 -6.68 23.30
N ALA A 308 -1.91 -7.03 22.00
CA ALA A 308 -1.78 -8.42 21.58
C ALA A 308 -0.37 -8.98 21.90
N ALA A 309 0.68 -8.22 21.61
CA ALA A 309 2.06 -8.59 21.91
C ALA A 309 2.31 -8.77 23.41
N ASP A 310 1.77 -7.88 24.25
CA ASP A 310 1.84 -7.99 25.72
C ASP A 310 1.15 -9.27 26.24
N THR A 311 0.15 -9.77 25.50
CA THR A 311 -0.62 -10.96 25.89
C THR A 311 0.04 -12.25 25.42
N CYS A 312 0.54 -12.32 24.19
CA CYS A 312 0.97 -13.58 23.57
C CYS A 312 2.49 -13.83 23.61
N LEU A 313 3.29 -12.79 23.83
CA LEU A 313 4.75 -12.88 23.94
C LEU A 313 5.17 -12.99 25.42
N ASP A 314 6.22 -13.77 25.68
CA ASP A 314 6.90 -13.70 26.97
C ASP A 314 7.73 -12.42 27.08
N SER A 315 8.19 -12.09 28.29
CA SER A 315 8.92 -10.84 28.55
C SER A 315 10.21 -10.69 27.75
N GLU A 316 10.85 -11.81 27.36
CA GLU A 316 12.09 -11.78 26.58
C GLU A 316 11.78 -11.41 25.13
N LEU A 317 10.85 -12.13 24.49
CA LEU A 317 10.39 -11.83 23.12
C LEU A 317 9.74 -10.44 23.01
N ARG A 318 8.97 -10.04 24.03
CA ARG A 318 8.36 -8.71 24.08
C ARG A 318 9.40 -7.59 24.14
N GLY A 319 10.50 -7.79 24.86
CA GLY A 319 11.60 -6.84 24.93
C GLY A 319 12.32 -6.65 23.59
N TYR A 320 12.35 -7.67 22.73
CA TYR A 320 12.94 -7.56 21.40
C TYR A 320 12.18 -6.64 20.44
N LEU A 321 10.91 -6.32 20.71
CA LEU A 321 10.14 -5.34 19.90
C LEU A 321 10.64 -3.90 20.09
N GLU A 322 11.49 -3.62 21.09
CA GLU A 322 12.19 -2.34 21.24
C GLU A 322 13.42 -2.24 20.29
N ASN A 323 13.77 -3.32 19.60
CA ASN A 323 14.88 -3.36 18.66
C ASN A 323 14.38 -3.08 17.23
N ASP A 324 14.86 -1.99 16.64
CA ASP A 324 14.52 -1.56 15.28
C ASP A 324 14.74 -2.65 14.22
N ASP A 325 15.76 -3.50 14.35
CA ASP A 325 16.04 -4.56 13.37
C ASP A 325 15.03 -5.70 13.44
N VAL A 326 14.48 -5.95 14.64
CA VAL A 326 13.40 -6.91 14.82
C VAL A 326 12.11 -6.34 14.24
N MET A 327 11.82 -5.05 14.48
CA MET A 327 10.66 -4.37 13.89
C MET A 327 10.74 -4.30 12.35
N ASP A 328 11.91 -3.97 11.80
CA ASP A 328 12.17 -4.00 10.37
C ASP A 328 12.00 -5.42 9.80
N GLY A 329 12.50 -6.43 10.51
CA GLY A 329 12.34 -7.83 10.12
C GLY A 329 10.88 -8.27 10.13
N LEU A 330 10.08 -7.85 11.12
CA LEU A 330 8.64 -8.09 11.16
C LEU A 330 7.92 -7.38 10.02
N CYS A 331 8.27 -6.12 9.74
CA CYS A 331 7.77 -5.36 8.60
C CYS A 331 7.97 -6.12 7.28
N ASP A 332 9.17 -6.67 7.08
CA ASP A 332 9.52 -7.48 5.89
C ASP A 332 8.72 -8.81 5.79
N MET A 333 8.08 -9.28 6.88
CA MET A 333 7.23 -10.48 6.91
C MET A 333 5.76 -10.21 6.55
N TYR A 334 5.30 -8.96 6.61
CA TYR A 334 3.92 -8.64 6.25
C TYR A 334 3.78 -8.51 4.73
N GLU A 335 2.71 -9.08 4.21
CA GLU A 335 2.28 -8.88 2.84
C GLU A 335 1.35 -7.66 2.77
N GLU A 336 1.54 -6.84 1.75
CA GLU A 336 0.67 -5.68 1.49
C GLU A 336 -0.45 -6.08 0.52
N TYR A 337 -1.68 -5.72 0.88
CA TYR A 337 -2.87 -6.02 0.08
C TYR A 337 -3.52 -4.73 -0.38
N MET A 338 -3.70 -4.58 -1.69
CA MET A 338 -4.12 -3.32 -2.31
C MET A 338 -5.62 -3.03 -2.18
N CYS A 339 -6.43 -4.07 -1.98
CA CYS A 339 -7.88 -3.95 -1.79
C CYS A 339 -8.36 -5.13 -0.96
N GLN A 340 -9.10 -4.88 0.12
CA GLN A 340 -9.53 -5.95 1.03
C GLN A 340 -10.81 -5.65 1.81
N VAL A 341 -11.44 -6.72 2.30
CA VAL A 341 -12.54 -6.72 3.28
C VAL A 341 -12.13 -7.60 4.46
N GLY A 342 -12.33 -7.10 5.69
CA GLY A 342 -11.87 -7.75 6.91
C GLY A 342 -10.35 -7.75 7.06
N GLY A 343 -9.84 -8.52 8.02
CA GLY A 343 -8.42 -8.54 8.36
C GLY A 343 -8.00 -7.31 9.14
N TYR A 344 -6.78 -6.86 8.89
CA TYR A 344 -6.16 -5.72 9.57
C TYR A 344 -5.80 -4.61 8.59
N PRO A 345 -6.01 -3.33 8.99
CA PRO A 345 -5.71 -2.20 8.13
C PRO A 345 -4.23 -1.99 7.90
N PHE A 346 -3.95 -1.33 6.79
CA PHE A 346 -2.69 -0.69 6.47
C PHE A 346 -2.89 0.83 6.46
N PHE A 347 -1.84 1.55 6.84
CA PHE A 347 -1.78 3.01 6.88
C PHE A 347 -0.43 3.48 6.35
N THR A 348 -0.39 4.62 5.67
CA THR A 348 0.91 5.26 5.36
C THR A 348 1.40 6.15 6.49
N GLN A 349 0.51 6.61 7.37
CA GLN A 349 0.83 7.47 8.51
C GLN A 349 0.54 6.79 9.84
N SER A 350 -0.70 6.82 10.32
CA SER A 350 -1.06 6.32 11.66
C SER A 350 -2.51 5.87 11.70
N ASP A 351 -2.78 4.85 12.50
CA ASP A 351 -4.13 4.34 12.74
C ASP A 351 -4.99 5.45 13.41
N PRO A 352 -6.12 5.87 12.80
CA PRO A 352 -6.99 6.90 13.36
C PRO A 352 -7.87 6.38 14.51
N ARG A 353 -7.94 5.05 14.71
CA ARG A 353 -8.77 4.43 15.75
C ARG A 353 -8.12 4.52 17.14
N SER A 354 -8.95 4.45 18.17
CA SER A 354 -8.51 4.05 19.50
C SER A 354 -8.67 2.54 19.69
N ALA A 355 -7.75 1.90 20.43
CA ALA A 355 -7.89 0.49 20.81
C ALA A 355 -9.17 0.22 21.62
N ASP A 356 -9.70 1.24 22.29
CA ASP A 356 -10.93 1.15 23.08
C ASP A 356 -12.21 1.15 22.23
N ASP A 357 -12.14 1.58 20.97
CA ASP A 357 -13.32 1.72 20.11
C ASP A 357 -13.85 0.35 19.63
N GLY A 358 -12.99 -0.67 19.58
CA GLY A 358 -13.36 -2.04 19.20
C GLY A 358 -13.74 -2.20 17.71
N GLU A 359 -13.52 -1.16 16.90
CA GLU A 359 -13.85 -1.16 15.48
C GLU A 359 -12.93 -2.06 14.66
N ILE A 360 -13.53 -2.68 13.66
CA ILE A 360 -12.85 -3.58 12.72
C ILE A 360 -12.84 -2.97 11.32
N LEU A 361 -11.84 -3.35 10.52
CA LEU A 361 -11.74 -2.92 9.13
C LEU A 361 -12.88 -3.50 8.31
N LEU A 362 -13.77 -2.66 7.78
CA LEU A 362 -14.85 -3.02 6.87
C LEU A 362 -14.35 -3.16 5.43
N PHE A 363 -13.58 -2.17 4.96
CA PHE A 363 -13.05 -2.14 3.60
C PHE A 363 -11.77 -1.29 3.54
N GLN A 364 -10.82 -1.68 2.69
CA GLN A 364 -9.63 -0.89 2.39
C GLN A 364 -9.34 -0.88 0.90
N LEU A 365 -8.86 0.27 0.42
CA LEU A 365 -8.39 0.45 -0.95
C LEU A 365 -7.12 1.32 -0.96
N ASN A 366 -5.98 0.70 -1.28
CA ASN A 366 -4.72 1.39 -1.49
C ASN A 366 -4.72 2.09 -2.85
N SER A 367 -3.74 2.97 -3.05
CA SER A 367 -3.39 3.47 -4.38
C SER A 367 -2.87 2.32 -5.23
N VAL A 368 -3.57 2.03 -6.33
CA VAL A 368 -3.26 0.90 -7.21
C VAL A 368 -3.84 1.17 -8.60
N LYS A 369 -3.07 0.86 -9.65
CA LYS A 369 -3.43 1.16 -11.05
C LYS A 369 -3.75 2.65 -11.24
N ASP A 370 -4.96 2.99 -11.68
CA ASP A 370 -5.43 4.37 -11.90
C ASP A 370 -6.08 4.99 -10.64
N ILE A 371 -5.99 4.31 -9.49
CA ILE A 371 -6.50 4.78 -8.20
C ILE A 371 -5.32 5.38 -7.43
N MET A 372 -5.45 6.63 -6.99
CA MET A 372 -4.43 7.41 -6.31
C MET A 372 -5.05 8.21 -5.16
N TRP A 373 -4.61 7.91 -3.95
CA TRP A 373 -4.97 8.64 -2.74
C TRP A 373 -3.83 9.58 -2.36
N GLY A 374 -3.91 10.86 -2.72
CA GLY A 374 -2.83 11.82 -2.46
C GLY A 374 -1.49 11.36 -3.07
N ASP A 375 -0.45 11.28 -2.23
CA ASP A 375 0.88 10.75 -2.61
C ASP A 375 0.98 9.23 -2.31
N ALA A 376 0.30 8.42 -3.12
CA ALA A 376 0.30 6.95 -3.05
C ALA A 376 -0.17 6.38 -1.69
N GLY A 377 -1.27 6.90 -1.20
CA GLY A 377 -1.90 6.57 0.06
C GLY A 377 -2.87 5.38 0.06
N VAL A 378 -3.66 5.29 1.12
CA VAL A 378 -4.67 4.25 1.36
C VAL A 378 -5.92 4.84 2.02
N ALA A 379 -7.10 4.33 1.62
CA ALA A 379 -8.36 4.60 2.29
C ALA A 379 -8.86 3.38 3.07
N ASN A 380 -9.48 3.64 4.21
CA ASN A 380 -10.03 2.63 5.10
C ASN A 380 -11.43 3.04 5.57
N PHE A 381 -12.31 2.06 5.70
CA PHE A 381 -13.62 2.18 6.35
C PHE A 381 -13.66 1.24 7.54
N PHE A 382 -14.05 1.73 8.72
CA PHE A 382 -14.12 0.96 9.96
C PHE A 382 -15.53 0.93 10.52
N ILE A 383 -15.88 -0.16 11.19
CA ILE A 383 -17.22 -0.36 11.73
C ILE A 383 -17.14 -1.07 13.09
N ASP A 384 -18.06 -0.73 13.99
CA ASP A 384 -18.29 -1.54 15.18
C ASP A 384 -18.70 -2.98 14.80
N ARG A 385 -18.17 -3.95 15.55
CA ARG A 385 -18.37 -5.37 15.25
C ARG A 385 -19.82 -5.80 15.40
N GLU A 386 -20.54 -5.28 16.39
CA GLU A 386 -21.96 -5.61 16.59
C GLU A 386 -22.85 -4.90 15.56
N ALA A 387 -22.51 -3.68 15.17
CA ALA A 387 -23.15 -2.98 14.06
C ALA A 387 -23.02 -3.79 12.75
N LEU A 388 -21.83 -4.31 12.43
CA LEU A 388 -21.63 -5.18 11.27
C LEU A 388 -22.50 -6.43 11.30
N LYS A 389 -22.55 -7.14 12.44
CA LYS A 389 -23.42 -8.33 12.61
C LYS A 389 -24.90 -8.00 12.39
N ASN A 390 -25.31 -6.81 12.83
CA ASN A 390 -26.67 -6.31 12.65
C ASN A 390 -26.90 -5.65 11.29
N ARG A 391 -25.87 -5.56 10.43
CA ARG A 391 -25.90 -4.91 9.11
C ARG A 391 -26.27 -3.43 9.19
N ASP A 392 -25.87 -2.78 10.28
CA ASP A 392 -26.11 -1.37 10.53
C ASP A 392 -24.87 -0.57 10.14
N PHE A 393 -24.92 0.07 8.98
CA PHE A 393 -23.84 0.88 8.42
C PHE A 393 -23.99 2.38 8.73
N SER A 394 -24.92 2.76 9.62
CA SER A 394 -25.18 4.16 9.98
C SER A 394 -24.06 4.81 10.81
N HIS A 395 -23.18 3.99 11.40
CA HIS A 395 -22.01 4.45 12.14
C HIS A 395 -20.78 3.68 11.67
N VAL A 396 -20.12 4.25 10.68
CA VAL A 396 -18.87 3.78 10.08
C VAL A 396 -17.91 4.95 10.10
N MET A 397 -16.64 4.71 10.36
CA MET A 397 -15.58 5.71 10.21
C MET A 397 -14.96 5.61 8.82
N TYR A 398 -14.70 6.75 8.18
CA TYR A 398 -13.92 6.83 6.95
C TYR A 398 -12.64 7.63 7.20
N ASN A 399 -11.52 7.07 6.78
CA ASN A 399 -10.22 7.73 6.78
C ASN A 399 -9.46 7.45 5.48
N TRP A 400 -8.57 8.35 5.08
CA TRP A 400 -7.48 8.01 4.17
C TRP A 400 -6.23 8.80 4.53
N ASP A 401 -5.06 8.23 4.30
CA ASP A 401 -3.78 8.90 4.47
C ASP A 401 -2.86 8.67 3.27
N CYS A 402 -1.80 9.47 3.13
CA CYS A 402 -0.76 9.29 2.12
C CYS A 402 0.63 9.62 2.69
N TYR A 403 1.69 9.35 1.93
CA TYR A 403 3.09 9.50 2.39
C TYR A 403 3.55 10.94 2.61
#